data_AF-A0A3D3AF53-F1
#
_entry.id   AF-A0A3D3AF53-F1
#
_cell.length_a   1.000
_cell.length_b   1.000
_cell.length_c   1.000
_cell.angle_alpha   90.00
_cell.angle_beta   90.00
_cell.angle_gamma   90.00
#
_symmetry.space_group_name_H-M   'P 1'
#
loop_
_entity.id
_entity.type
_entity.pdbx_description
1 polymer ?
#
loop_
_entity_poly.entity_id
_entity_poly.type
_entity_poly.pdbx_seq_one_letter_code
_entity_poly.pdbx_strand_id
1 'polypeptide(L)'
;KLKIQFQHKDLQEPIQDLNKMANRMIFALIAGALIIGSSLILNTNIGPKVFGISIIGISGYVFAAVMGIWLLISIIRSGKL
;
A
#
# COMPACT_ATOMS: atom_id res chain seq x y z
N LYS A 1 -25.30 -27.80 35.47
CA LYS A 1 -24.50 -26.58 35.23
C LYS A 1 -23.79 -26.72 33.88
N LEU A 2 -24.29 -26.10 32.82
CA LEU A 2 -23.60 -26.08 31.52
C LEU A 2 -22.41 -25.13 31.64
N LYS A 3 -21.21 -25.67 31.79
CA LYS A 3 -19.96 -24.91 31.73
C LYS A 3 -19.55 -24.91 30.26
N ILE A 4 -20.07 -23.97 29.49
CA ILE A 4 -19.63 -23.73 28.11
C ILE A 4 -18.19 -23.23 28.22
N GLN A 5 -17.25 -24.17 28.15
CA GLN A 5 -15.85 -23.86 27.99
C GLN A 5 -15.69 -23.47 26.52
N PHE A 6 -15.79 -22.17 26.25
CA PHE A 6 -15.29 -21.59 25.01
C PHE A 6 -13.79 -21.93 24.96
N GLN A 7 -13.44 -23.03 24.30
CA GLN A 7 -12.09 -23.23 23.81
C GLN A 7 -11.82 -22.06 22.87
N HIS A 8 -11.10 -21.09 23.40
CA HIS A 8 -10.73 -19.80 22.81
C HIS A 8 -9.70 -20.05 21.69
N LYS A 9 -10.12 -20.71 20.60
CA LYS A 9 -9.30 -20.99 19.43
C LYS A 9 -9.54 -20.01 18.28
N ASP A 10 -10.58 -19.18 18.36
CA ASP A 10 -11.10 -18.43 17.21
C ASP A 10 -10.78 -16.93 17.18
N LEU A 11 -9.89 -16.41 18.03
CA LEU A 11 -9.44 -15.01 17.91
C LEU A 11 -8.21 -14.83 17.02
N GLN A 12 -7.47 -15.91 16.77
CA GLN A 12 -6.29 -15.84 15.91
C GLN A 12 -6.67 -15.62 14.44
N GLU A 13 -7.76 -16.22 13.96
CA GLU A 13 -8.24 -16.02 12.59
C GLU A 13 -8.71 -14.58 12.32
N PRO A 14 -9.61 -13.98 13.13
CA PRO A 14 -10.01 -12.59 12.98
C PRO A 14 -8.83 -11.61 13.05
N ILE A 15 -7.87 -11.86 13.95
CA ILE A 15 -6.68 -11.01 14.08
C ILE A 15 -5.80 -11.13 12.83
N GLN A 16 -5.64 -12.33 12.26
CA GLN A 16 -4.90 -12.51 11.01
C GLN A 16 -5.58 -11.81 9.84
N ASP A 17 -6.91 -11.84 9.77
CA ASP A 17 -7.68 -11.14 8.72
C ASP A 17 -7.61 -9.63 8.86
N LEU A 18 -7.72 -9.11 10.08
CA LEU A 18 -7.49 -7.69 10.35
C LEU A 18 -6.08 -7.26 9.94
N ASN A 19 -5.06 -8.08 10.22
CA ASN A 19 -3.69 -7.77 9.85
C ASN A 19 -3.50 -7.76 8.31
N LYS A 20 -4.15 -8.66 7.58
CA LYS A 20 -4.18 -8.66 6.11
C LYS A 20 -4.88 -7.41 5.56
N MET A 21 -6.02 -7.02 6.12
CA MET A 21 -6.75 -5.82 5.74
C MET A 21 -5.92 -4.55 6.00
N ALA A 22 -5.28 -4.47 7.17
CA ALA A 22 -4.40 -3.37 7.55
C ALA A 22 -3.21 -3.25 6.58
N ASN A 23 -2.55 -4.36 6.24
CA ASN A 23 -1.45 -4.34 5.25
C ASN A 23 -1.91 -3.84 3.88
N ARG A 24 -3.09 -4.26 3.41
CA ARG A 24 -3.65 -3.77 2.14
C ARG A 24 -3.92 -2.26 2.20
N MET A 25 -4.46 -1.76 3.31
CA MET A 25 -4.73 -0.34 3.52
C MET A 25 -3.46 0.50 3.56
N ILE A 26 -2.46 0.09 4.35
CA ILE A 26 -1.16 0.78 4.46
C ILE A 26 -0.51 0.92 3.08
N PHE A 27 -0.56 -0.14 2.27
CA PHE A 27 0.07 -0.10 0.97
C PHE A 27 -0.68 0.80 -0.02
N ALA A 28 -2.02 0.79 0.00
CA ALA A 28 -2.82 1.74 -0.77
C ALA A 28 -2.52 3.19 -0.39
N LEU A 29 -2.33 3.46 0.91
CA LEU A 29 -1.92 4.77 1.42
C LEU A 29 -0.53 5.17 0.93
N ILE A 30 0.45 4.28 0.98
CA ILE A 30 1.81 4.54 0.48
C ILE A 30 1.77 4.87 -1.02
N ALA A 31 1.03 4.10 -1.81
CA ALA A 31 0.88 4.35 -3.25
C ALA A 31 0.23 5.73 -3.51
N GLY A 32 -0.84 6.07 -2.80
CA GLY A 32 -1.49 7.37 -2.91
C GLY A 32 -0.58 8.54 -2.50
N ALA A 33 0.16 8.40 -1.41
CA ALA A 33 1.10 9.40 -0.93
C ALA A 33 2.25 9.63 -1.93
N LEU A 34 2.75 8.58 -2.60
CA LEU A 34 3.76 8.71 -3.64
C LEU A 34 3.24 9.43 -4.88
N ILE A 35 2.00 9.16 -5.30
CA ILE A 35 1.36 9.86 -6.43
C ILE A 35 1.20 11.36 -6.10
N ILE A 36 0.67 11.67 -4.92
CA ILE A 36 0.45 13.05 -4.47
C ILE A 36 1.80 13.79 -4.32
N GLY A 37 2.78 13.16 -3.66
CA GLY A 37 4.11 13.73 -3.46
C GLY A 37 4.83 13.98 -4.77
N SER A 38 4.77 13.04 -5.72
CA SER A 38 5.34 13.23 -7.05
C SER A 38 4.63 14.35 -7.83
N SER A 39 3.30 14.42 -7.76
CA SER A 39 2.53 15.51 -8.39
C SER A 39 2.88 16.88 -7.81
N LEU A 40 3.12 16.98 -6.50
CA LEU A 40 3.58 18.20 -5.85
C LEU A 40 4.97 18.62 -6.34
N ILE A 41 5.91 17.68 -6.44
CA ILE A 41 7.27 17.95 -6.95
C ILE A 41 7.22 18.41 -8.40
N LEU A 42 6.37 17.78 -9.21
CA LEU A 42 6.17 18.14 -10.61
C LEU A 42 5.63 19.57 -10.77
N ASN A 43 4.65 19.96 -9.95
CA ASN A 43 4.04 21.29 -9.99
C ASN A 43 4.95 22.39 -9.44
N THR A 44 5.79 22.08 -8.44
CA THR A 44 6.56 23.11 -7.72
C THR A 44 7.81 23.58 -8.49
N ASN A 45 8.08 23.05 -9.69
CA ASN A 45 9.20 23.48 -10.55
C ASN A 45 10.59 23.42 -9.88
N ILE A 46 10.73 22.62 -8.80
CA ILE A 46 11.98 22.48 -8.02
C ILE A 46 12.79 21.30 -8.56
N GLY A 47 14.07 21.52 -8.87
CA GLY A 47 15.02 20.49 -9.31
C GLY A 47 15.47 20.56 -10.78
N PRO A 48 16.45 19.73 -11.21
CA PRO A 48 16.94 19.71 -12.59
C PRO A 48 15.82 19.28 -13.55
N LYS A 49 15.43 20.19 -14.44
CA LYS A 49 14.42 19.94 -15.47
C LYS A 49 15.11 19.41 -16.72
N VAL A 50 14.57 18.33 -17.28
CA VAL A 50 14.90 17.87 -18.63
C VAL A 50 13.61 17.98 -19.43
N PHE A 51 13.64 18.74 -20.53
CA PHE A 51 12.47 19.03 -21.38
C PHE A 51 11.27 19.70 -20.66
N GLY A 52 11.51 20.45 -19.57
CA GLY A 52 10.44 21.14 -18.81
C GLY A 52 9.71 20.26 -17.81
N ILE A 53 10.12 18.99 -17.66
CA ILE A 53 9.54 18.02 -16.74
C ILE A 53 10.56 17.72 -15.62
N SER A 54 10.10 17.62 -14.37
CA SER A 54 10.96 17.29 -13.23
C SER A 54 11.33 15.81 -13.25
N ILE A 55 12.63 15.51 -13.41
CA ILE A 55 13.18 14.15 -13.41
C ILE A 55 12.84 13.42 -12.10
N ILE A 56 12.86 14.17 -10.99
CA ILE A 56 12.56 13.67 -9.65
C ILE A 56 11.09 13.27 -9.52
N GLY A 57 10.18 14.01 -10.17
CA GLY A 57 8.77 13.64 -10.24
C GLY A 57 8.56 12.37 -11.05
N ILE A 58 9.17 12.27 -12.23
CA ILE A 58 9.04 11.08 -13.09
C ILE A 58 9.57 9.83 -12.38
N SER A 59 10.74 9.90 -11.73
CA SER A 59 11.26 8.76 -10.98
C SER A 59 10.32 8.37 -9.85
N GLY A 60 9.74 9.34 -9.13
CA GLY A 60 8.70 9.11 -8.12
C GLY A 60 7.47 8.37 -8.66
N TYR A 61 6.99 8.73 -9.86
CA TYR A 61 5.88 8.04 -10.52
C TYR A 61 6.23 6.61 -10.93
N VAL A 62 7.44 6.37 -11.46
CA VAL A 62 7.90 5.02 -11.82
C VAL A 62 8.02 4.15 -10.57
N PHE A 63 8.58 4.67 -9.48
CA PHE A 63 8.62 3.98 -8.19
C PHE A 63 7.22 3.69 -7.65
N ALA A 64 6.29 4.65 -7.72
CA ALA A 64 4.90 4.45 -7.31
C ALA A 64 4.21 3.34 -8.11
N ALA A 65 4.43 3.30 -9.43
CA ALA A 65 3.89 2.27 -10.32
C ALA A 65 4.44 0.88 -9.97
N VAL A 66 5.75 0.75 -9.75
CA VAL A 66 6.38 -0.52 -9.37
C VAL A 66 5.86 -0.99 -8.01
N MET A 67 5.77 -0.10 -7.02
CA MET A 67 5.22 -0.44 -5.71
C MET A 67 3.75 -0.85 -5.80
N GLY A 68 2.93 -0.12 -6.56
CA GLY A 68 1.51 -0.44 -6.77
C GLY A 68 1.30 -1.80 -7.45
N ILE A 69 2.12 -2.13 -8.46
CA ILE A 69 2.09 -3.45 -9.11
C ILE A 69 2.51 -4.54 -8.13
N TRP A 70 3.56 -4.29 -7.34
CA TRP A 70 4.03 -5.27 -6.34
C TRP A 70 2.98 -5.53 -5.26
N LEU A 71 2.24 -4.50 -4.83
CA LEU A 71 1.07 -4.66 -3.95
C LEU A 71 0.02 -5.57 -4.57
N LEU A 72 -0.34 -5.28 -5.81
CA LEU A 72 -1.40 -6.00 -6.51
C LEU A 72 -1.05 -7.50 -6.60
N ILE A 73 0.20 -7.80 -6.94
CA ILE A 73 0.75 -9.16 -6.95
C ILE A 73 0.73 -9.76 -5.54
N SER A 74 1.09 -9.01 -4.49
CA SER A 74 1.07 -9.49 -3.10
C SER A 74 -0.35 -9.84 -2.63
N ILE A 75 -1.34 -9.01 -2.97
CA ILE A 75 -2.75 -9.26 -2.64
C ILE A 75 -3.24 -10.54 -3.33
N ILE A 76 -2.95 -10.68 -4.63
CA ILE A 76 -3.35 -11.87 -5.41
C ILE A 76 -2.64 -13.13 -4.89
N ARG A 77 -1.35 -13.03 -4.56
CA ARG A 77 -0.53 -14.15 -4.06
C ARG A 77 -0.86 -14.56 -2.62
N SER A 78 -1.38 -13.65 -1.79
CA SER A 78 -1.77 -13.91 -0.39
C SER A 78 -3.05 -14.74 -0.25
N GLY A 79 -3.73 -15.06 -1.37
CA GLY A 79 -4.67 -16.17 -1.45
C GLY A 79 -5.80 -16.16 -0.42
N LYS A 80 -6.38 -14.98 -0.12
CA LYS A 80 -7.69 -14.88 0.53
C LYS A 80 -8.61 -14.03 -0.34
N LEU A 81 -9.12 -14.66 -1.39
CA LEU A 81 -10.51 -14.48 -1.81
C LEU A 81 -11.30 -15.66 -1.26
#